data_AF-J2WLD6-F1
#
_entry.id   AF-J2WLD6-F1
#
_cell.length_a   1.000
_cell.length_b   1.000
_cell.length_c   1.000
_cell.angle_alpha   90.00
_cell.angle_beta   90.00
_cell.angle_gamma   90.00
#
_symmetry.space_group_name_H-M   'P 1'
#
loop_
_entity.id
_entity.type
_entity.pdbx_description
1 polymer ?
#
loop_
_entity_poly.entity_id
_entity_poly.type
_entity_poly.pdbx_seq_one_letter_code
_entity_poly.pdbx_strand_id
1 'polypeptide(L)'
;MASFNKFYCFVQDVANALHDMKTGTAQVYKVYLTNTAPVASNTVYNTPADLAAGNGYTAGGNSVGTISGAQTTGTFKFVGGTDPAWTASGGSIGPFQYAVLYNSTSSTKPLIGWWDYGTAITLTNGNTFTIDLDQTNGILTIT
;
A
#
# COMPACT_ATOMS: atom_id res chain seq x y z
N MET A 1 8.09 -10.47 -7.54
CA MET A 1 7.53 -9.32 -6.79
C MET A 1 7.49 -8.12 -7.73
N ALA A 2 6.35 -7.42 -7.81
CA ALA A 2 6.28 -6.15 -8.53
C ALA A 2 7.27 -5.15 -7.91
N SER A 3 7.87 -4.26 -8.71
CA SER A 3 8.83 -3.28 -8.21
C SER A 3 8.11 -2.19 -7.40
N PHE A 4 8.66 -1.85 -6.23
CA PHE A 4 8.16 -0.76 -5.39
C PHE A 4 8.65 0.60 -5.94
N ASN A 5 7.71 1.50 -6.19
CA ASN A 5 7.96 2.88 -6.59
C ASN A 5 7.56 3.82 -5.45
N LYS A 6 8.32 4.89 -5.23
CA LYS A 6 8.14 5.81 -4.09
C LYS A 6 7.51 7.13 -4.54
N PHE A 7 6.54 7.65 -3.80
CA PHE A 7 6.03 9.01 -4.02
C PHE A 7 7.01 10.05 -3.46
N TYR A 8 7.09 11.22 -4.10
CA TYR A 8 8.01 12.28 -3.67
C TYR A 8 7.66 12.84 -2.29
N CYS A 9 6.38 12.92 -1.95
CA CYS A 9 5.92 13.47 -0.67
C CYS A 9 6.41 12.68 0.54
N PHE A 10 6.65 11.37 0.40
CA PHE A 10 7.00 10.47 1.50
C PHE A 10 8.15 11.01 2.36
N VAL A 11 9.20 11.55 1.74
CA VAL A 11 10.38 12.05 2.47
C VAL A 11 10.02 13.27 3.33
N GLN A 12 9.22 14.18 2.78
CA GLN A 12 8.71 15.34 3.50
C GLN A 12 7.73 14.92 4.61
N ASP A 13 6.86 13.95 4.33
CA ASP A 13 5.84 13.47 5.26
C ASP A 13 6.47 12.76 6.47
N VAL A 14 7.58 12.05 6.29
CA VAL A 14 8.38 11.51 7.40
C VAL A 14 8.94 12.64 8.26
N ALA A 15 9.54 13.69 7.64
CA ALA A 15 10.07 14.84 8.37
C ALA A 15 8.98 15.65 9.10
N ASN A 16 7.77 15.66 8.56
CA ASN A 16 6.59 16.29 9.16
C ASN A 16 5.86 15.40 10.18
N ALA A 17 6.43 14.23 10.54
CA ALA A 17 5.85 13.27 11.47
C ALA A 17 4.45 12.76 11.08
N LEU A 18 4.12 12.75 9.78
CA LEU A 18 2.87 12.16 9.28
C LEU A 18 2.92 10.62 9.21
N HIS A 19 4.10 10.05 9.40
CA HIS A 19 4.34 8.62 9.47
C HIS A 19 5.06 8.28 10.77
N ASP A 20 4.46 7.40 11.57
CA ASP A 20 5.13 6.78 12.72
C ASP A 20 5.26 5.27 12.47
N MET A 21 6.35 4.94 11.77
CA MET A 21 6.64 3.60 11.26
C MET A 21 7.36 2.71 12.26
N LYS A 22 7.58 3.16 13.50
CA LYS A 22 8.29 2.39 14.52
C LYS A 22 7.46 1.19 14.98
N THR A 23 8.11 0.12 15.41
CA THR A 23 7.42 -1.00 16.07
C THR A 23 6.63 -0.52 17.29
N GLY A 24 5.38 -0.99 17.42
CA GLY A 24 4.54 -0.73 18.61
C GLY A 24 3.66 0.51 18.53
N THR A 25 3.56 1.17 17.37
CA THR A 25 2.70 2.35 17.19
C THR A 25 1.27 1.94 16.82
N ALA A 26 0.34 2.87 16.97
CA ALA A 26 -1.06 2.68 16.58
C ALA A 26 -1.34 3.00 15.10
N GLN A 27 -0.31 3.28 14.30
CA GLN A 27 -0.48 3.64 12.89
C GLN A 27 -0.91 2.41 12.06
N VAL A 28 -1.88 2.61 11.18
CA VAL A 28 -2.37 1.58 10.26
C VAL A 28 -2.06 1.99 8.84
N TYR A 29 -1.30 1.14 8.16
CA TYR A 29 -0.94 1.33 6.77
C TYR A 29 -1.76 0.38 5.91
N LYS A 30 -2.31 0.90 4.82
CA LYS A 30 -3.19 0.14 3.93
C LYS A 30 -2.72 0.24 2.51
N VAL A 31 -3.10 -0.76 1.72
CA VAL A 31 -2.90 -0.79 0.29
C VAL A 31 -4.25 -0.80 -0.39
N TYR A 32 -4.44 0.08 -1.37
CA TYR A 32 -5.63 0.10 -2.22
C TYR A 32 -5.27 -0.20 -3.67
N LEU A 33 -6.22 -0.73 -4.44
CA LEU A 33 -6.02 -1.10 -5.83
C LEU A 33 -6.51 0.00 -6.75
N THR A 34 -5.87 0.16 -7.91
CA THR A 34 -6.30 1.14 -8.93
C THR A 34 -5.93 0.67 -10.32
N ASN A 35 -6.71 1.12 -11.31
CA ASN A 35 -6.38 0.96 -12.73
C ASN A 35 -5.81 2.24 -13.35
N THR A 36 -5.70 3.31 -12.58
CA THR A 36 -5.11 4.57 -13.03
C THR A 36 -3.64 4.60 -12.63
N ALA A 37 -2.76 4.85 -13.60
CA ALA A 37 -1.32 4.94 -13.34
C ALA A 37 -1.01 6.00 -12.27
N PRO A 38 -0.39 5.62 -11.14
CA PRO A 38 0.10 6.59 -10.16
C PRO A 38 1.19 7.46 -10.77
N VAL A 39 1.20 8.75 -10.42
CA VAL A 39 2.31 9.64 -10.73
C VAL A 39 3.05 10.00 -9.45
N ALA A 40 4.38 10.09 -9.50
CA ALA A 40 5.22 10.28 -8.32
C ALA A 40 4.91 11.57 -7.51
N SER A 41 4.23 12.54 -8.13
CA SER A 41 3.76 13.77 -7.49
C SER A 41 2.40 13.65 -6.78
N ASN A 42 1.75 12.50 -6.81
CA ASN A 42 0.55 12.29 -6.00
C ASN A 42 0.92 12.24 -4.51
N THR A 43 0.06 12.80 -3.68
CA THR A 43 0.40 13.05 -2.26
C THR A 43 -0.56 12.41 -1.26
N VAL A 44 -1.83 12.19 -1.63
CA VAL A 44 -2.87 11.72 -0.71
C VAL A 44 -3.72 10.60 -1.31
N TYR A 45 -4.33 9.80 -0.42
CA TYR A 45 -5.26 8.72 -0.77
C TYR A 45 -6.31 9.15 -1.82
N ASN A 46 -6.71 8.18 -2.67
CA ASN A 46 -7.61 8.39 -3.80
C ASN A 46 -7.05 9.33 -4.87
N THR A 47 -5.72 9.50 -4.88
CA THR A 47 -4.97 10.14 -5.96
C THR A 47 -3.76 9.24 -6.28
N PRO A 48 -3.82 8.31 -7.24
CA PRO A 48 -4.94 8.06 -8.16
C PRO A 48 -6.17 7.45 -7.48
N ALA A 49 -7.31 7.51 -8.18
CA ALA A 49 -8.58 7.03 -7.64
C ALA A 49 -8.51 5.54 -7.25
N ASP A 50 -9.03 5.22 -6.07
CA ASP A 50 -9.25 3.86 -5.62
C ASP A 50 -10.35 3.18 -6.47
N LEU A 51 -10.34 1.85 -6.50
CA LEU A 51 -11.47 1.08 -7.00
C LEU A 51 -12.73 1.35 -6.18
N ALA A 52 -13.87 1.32 -6.86
CA ALA A 52 -15.17 1.34 -6.21
C ALA A 52 -15.39 0.05 -5.39
N ALA A 53 -16.08 0.18 -4.26
CA ALA A 53 -16.47 -0.98 -3.46
C ALA A 53 -17.45 -1.87 -4.25
N GLY A 54 -17.30 -3.19 -4.12
CA GLY A 54 -18.13 -4.16 -4.80
C GLY A 54 -17.41 -5.46 -5.05
N ASN A 55 -18.17 -6.53 -5.27
CA ASN A 55 -17.66 -7.84 -5.67
C ASN A 55 -16.55 -8.40 -4.76
N GLY A 56 -16.56 -8.10 -3.46
CA GLY A 56 -15.53 -8.48 -2.49
C GLY A 56 -14.43 -7.42 -2.25
N TYR A 57 -14.40 -6.34 -3.01
CA TYR A 57 -13.53 -5.19 -2.76
C TYR A 57 -14.18 -4.17 -1.82
N THR A 58 -13.42 -3.69 -0.82
CA THR A 58 -13.82 -2.58 0.06
C THR A 58 -12.94 -1.38 -0.24
N ALA A 59 -13.55 -0.21 -0.49
CA ALA A 59 -12.81 1.04 -0.69
C ALA A 59 -11.95 1.38 0.54
N GLY A 60 -10.76 1.91 0.30
CA GLY A 60 -9.68 2.07 1.28
C GLY A 60 -8.77 0.83 1.38
N GLY A 61 -9.10 -0.26 0.69
CA GLY A 61 -8.29 -1.45 0.60
C GLY A 61 -7.97 -2.12 1.94
N ASN A 62 -6.91 -2.93 1.94
CA ASN A 62 -6.58 -3.85 3.03
C ASN A 62 -5.29 -3.45 3.77
N SER A 63 -5.24 -3.77 5.06
CA SER A 63 -4.10 -3.45 5.93
C SER A 63 -2.89 -4.33 5.62
N VAL A 64 -1.69 -3.78 5.79
CA VAL A 64 -0.42 -4.55 5.81
C VAL A 64 -0.16 -5.25 7.15
N GLY A 65 -1.17 -5.27 8.03
CA GLY A 65 -1.11 -5.90 9.34
C GLY A 65 -0.36 -5.06 10.37
N THR A 66 0.12 -5.72 11.43
CA THR A 66 0.99 -5.09 12.42
C THR A 66 2.28 -4.65 11.78
N ILE A 67 2.67 -3.40 11.96
CA ILE A 67 3.94 -2.91 11.44
C ILE A 67 5.09 -3.16 12.40
N SER A 68 6.28 -3.36 11.83
CA SER A 68 7.52 -3.26 12.57
C SER A 68 8.50 -2.34 11.85
N GLY A 69 9.25 -1.58 12.64
CA GLY A 69 10.20 -0.62 12.13
C GLY A 69 11.39 -0.47 13.06
N ALA A 70 12.57 -0.73 12.54
CA ALA A 70 13.82 -0.70 13.30
C ALA A 70 14.98 -0.20 12.42
N GLN A 71 15.97 0.42 13.06
CA GLN A 71 17.20 0.86 12.41
C GLN A 71 18.35 -0.06 12.75
N THR A 72 19.21 -0.32 11.77
CA THR A 72 20.51 -0.97 11.98
C THR A 72 21.54 -0.30 11.08
N THR A 73 22.66 0.15 11.66
CA THR A 73 23.80 0.74 10.92
C THR A 73 23.38 1.87 9.96
N GLY A 74 22.48 2.75 10.39
CA GLY A 74 22.05 3.90 9.59
C GLY A 74 20.90 3.61 8.60
N THR A 75 20.45 2.37 8.47
CA THR A 75 19.31 2.02 7.61
C THR A 75 18.10 1.65 8.45
N PHE A 76 17.02 2.42 8.34
CA PHE A 76 15.72 2.08 8.91
C PHE A 76 14.96 1.18 7.94
N LYS A 77 14.42 0.06 8.45
CA LYS A 77 13.60 -0.88 7.68
C LYS A 77 12.17 -0.82 8.18
N PHE A 78 11.22 -0.67 7.25
CA PHE A 78 9.78 -0.70 7.51
C PHE A 78 9.16 -2.00 6.98
N VAL A 79 8.44 -2.73 7.81
CA VAL A 79 7.88 -4.05 7.50
C VAL A 79 6.39 -4.08 7.85
N GLY A 80 5.57 -4.63 6.95
CA GLY A 80 4.20 -5.03 7.24
C GLY A 80 4.13 -6.49 7.64
N GLY A 81 3.37 -6.83 8.68
CA GLY A 81 3.28 -8.18 9.22
C GLY A 81 2.39 -9.15 8.44
N THR A 82 1.59 -8.66 7.49
CA THR A 82 0.71 -9.50 6.66
C THR A 82 0.62 -8.99 5.23
N ASP A 83 0.38 -9.90 4.31
CA ASP A 83 0.11 -9.59 2.91
C ASP A 83 -1.35 -9.14 2.72
N PRO A 84 -1.60 -7.93 2.18
CA PRO A 84 -2.94 -7.53 1.77
C PRO A 84 -3.46 -8.46 0.66
N ALA A 85 -4.62 -9.06 0.89
CA ALA A 85 -5.25 -9.98 -0.06
C ALA A 85 -6.74 -9.67 -0.27
N TRP A 86 -7.22 -9.80 -1.50
CA TRP A 86 -8.63 -9.61 -1.86
C TRP A 86 -9.15 -10.85 -2.57
N THR A 87 -10.32 -11.30 -2.15
CA THR A 87 -11.03 -12.41 -2.80
C THR A 87 -12.27 -11.86 -3.49
N ALA A 88 -12.37 -12.09 -4.80
CA ALA A 88 -13.55 -11.68 -5.55
C ALA A 88 -14.77 -12.53 -5.16
N SER A 89 -15.89 -11.90 -4.83
CA SER A 89 -17.13 -12.56 -4.38
C SER A 89 -18.35 -11.83 -4.92
N GLY A 90 -19.26 -12.53 -5.59
CA GLY A 90 -20.48 -11.93 -6.18
C GLY A 90 -20.25 -11.22 -7.51
N GLY A 91 -19.03 -11.23 -8.03
CA GLY A 91 -18.63 -10.65 -9.31
C GLY A 91 -17.11 -10.64 -9.46
N SER A 92 -16.59 -9.89 -10.43
CA SER A 92 -15.14 -9.68 -10.58
C SER A 92 -14.68 -8.38 -9.91
N ILE A 93 -13.45 -8.33 -9.40
CA ILE A 93 -12.78 -7.11 -8.93
C ILE A 93 -11.88 -6.59 -10.06
N GLY A 94 -11.92 -5.28 -10.31
CA GLY A 94 -11.07 -4.60 -11.29
C GLY A 94 -11.80 -4.20 -12.58
N PRO A 95 -11.06 -3.87 -13.66
CA PRO A 95 -9.62 -4.05 -13.78
C PRO A 95 -8.81 -3.22 -12.77
N PHE A 96 -7.63 -3.69 -12.39
CA PHE A 96 -6.61 -2.93 -11.66
C PHE A 96 -5.22 -3.35 -12.13
N GLN A 97 -4.26 -2.45 -12.07
CA GLN A 97 -2.86 -2.73 -12.43
C GLN A 97 -1.90 -2.37 -11.30
N TYR A 98 -2.30 -1.42 -10.45
CA TYR A 98 -1.44 -0.86 -9.44
C TYR A 98 -2.01 -1.11 -8.05
N ALA A 99 -1.11 -1.22 -7.09
CA ALA A 99 -1.44 -1.29 -5.68
C ALA A 99 -0.70 -0.18 -4.94
N VAL A 100 -1.42 0.69 -4.22
CA VAL A 100 -0.88 1.93 -3.65
C VAL A 100 -0.91 1.88 -2.13
N LEU A 101 0.26 2.01 -1.50
CA LEU A 101 0.47 2.05 -0.06
C LEU A 101 0.33 3.47 0.48
N TYR A 102 -0.42 3.63 1.56
CA TYR A 102 -0.63 4.91 2.24
C TYR A 102 -0.80 4.74 3.76
N ASN A 103 -0.62 5.82 4.50
CA ASN A 103 -0.92 5.84 5.93
C ASN A 103 -2.42 6.16 6.14
N SER A 104 -3.19 5.19 6.60
CA SER A 104 -4.66 5.34 6.74
C SER A 104 -5.10 6.03 8.03
N THR A 105 -4.23 6.07 9.04
CA THR A 105 -4.48 6.70 10.34
C THR A 105 -4.13 8.17 10.37
N SER A 106 -3.21 8.62 9.51
CA SER A 106 -2.93 10.06 9.34
C SER A 106 -4.13 10.79 8.73
N SER A 107 -4.41 12.01 9.21
CA SER A 107 -5.56 12.81 8.77
C SER A 107 -5.52 13.16 7.29
N THR A 108 -4.32 13.41 6.75
CA THR A 108 -4.12 13.72 5.33
C THR A 108 -4.07 12.48 4.44
N LYS A 109 -4.02 11.29 5.03
CA LYS A 109 -3.88 10.00 4.34
C LYS A 109 -2.74 10.01 3.30
N PRO A 110 -1.51 10.37 3.70
CA PRO A 110 -0.40 10.56 2.78
C PRO A 110 0.04 9.26 2.13
N LEU A 111 0.41 9.34 0.86
CA LEU A 111 0.90 8.21 0.08
C LEU A 111 2.38 7.93 0.35
N ILE A 112 2.79 6.67 0.20
CA ILE A 112 4.15 6.22 0.50
C ILE A 112 4.81 5.65 -0.75
N GLY A 113 4.14 4.72 -1.41
CA GLY A 113 4.59 4.15 -2.66
C GLY A 113 3.56 3.25 -3.32
N TRP A 114 3.93 2.62 -4.42
CA TRP A 114 3.05 1.74 -5.17
C TRP A 114 3.81 0.63 -5.89
N TRP A 115 3.09 -0.43 -6.21
CA TRP A 115 3.54 -1.53 -7.05
C TRP A 115 2.84 -1.49 -8.40
N ASP A 116 3.59 -1.74 -9.47
CA ASP A 116 3.05 -1.92 -10.82
C ASP A 116 3.15 -3.39 -11.22
N TYR A 117 2.01 -4.01 -11.54
CA TYR A 117 1.92 -5.41 -11.97
C TYR A 117 2.15 -5.58 -13.48
N GLY A 118 2.42 -4.51 -14.22
CA GLY A 118 2.81 -4.52 -15.64
C GLY A 118 1.64 -4.69 -16.61
N THR A 119 0.53 -5.26 -16.16
CA THR A 119 -0.71 -5.41 -16.94
C THR A 119 -1.95 -5.24 -16.07
N ALA A 120 -3.05 -4.82 -16.68
CA ALA A 120 -4.35 -4.79 -15.99
C ALA A 120 -4.84 -6.22 -15.67
N ILE A 121 -5.27 -6.41 -14.43
CA ILE A 121 -5.76 -7.64 -13.84
C ILE A 121 -7.24 -7.48 -13.56
N THR A 122 -8.04 -8.44 -14.02
CA THR A 122 -9.43 -8.62 -13.58
C THR A 122 -9.50 -9.88 -12.74
N LEU A 123 -9.71 -9.72 -11.44
CA LEU A 123 -9.81 -10.84 -10.51
C LEU A 123 -11.22 -11.44 -10.59
N THR A 124 -11.33 -12.65 -11.13
CA THR A 124 -12.62 -13.33 -11.33
C THR A 124 -13.14 -13.95 -10.03
N ASN A 125 -14.46 -14.06 -9.91
CA ASN A 125 -15.16 -14.57 -8.73
C ASN A 125 -14.56 -15.89 -8.20
N GLY A 126 -14.32 -15.96 -6.89
CA GLY A 126 -13.72 -17.10 -6.21
C GLY A 126 -12.19 -17.12 -6.19
N ASN A 127 -11.51 -16.25 -6.97
CA ASN A 127 -10.05 -16.13 -6.94
C ASN A 127 -9.59 -15.06 -5.95
N THR A 128 -8.37 -15.23 -5.46
CA THR A 128 -7.69 -14.31 -4.55
C THR A 128 -6.49 -13.66 -5.23
N PHE A 129 -6.36 -12.35 -5.05
CA PHE A 129 -5.16 -11.60 -5.38
C PHE A 129 -4.46 -11.18 -4.09
N THR A 130 -3.16 -11.44 -3.99
CA THR A 130 -2.34 -11.16 -2.81
C THR A 130 -1.13 -10.32 -3.20
N ILE A 131 -0.85 -9.27 -2.42
CA ILE A 131 0.39 -8.51 -2.52
C ILE A 131 1.40 -9.13 -1.57
N ASP A 132 2.35 -9.87 -2.13
CA ASP A 132 3.45 -10.52 -1.41
C ASP A 132 4.46 -9.46 -0.93
N LEU A 133 4.35 -9.07 0.33
CA LEU A 133 5.27 -8.14 0.98
C LEU A 133 6.44 -8.93 1.57
N ASP A 134 7.65 -8.38 1.50
CA ASP A 134 8.80 -9.05 2.10
C ASP A 134 8.84 -8.80 3.62
N GLN A 135 8.45 -9.79 4.43
CA GLN A 135 8.50 -9.65 5.90
C GLN A 135 9.93 -9.66 6.46
N THR A 136 10.92 -10.06 5.66
CA THR A 136 12.33 -10.14 6.06
C THR A 136 13.09 -8.87 5.68
N ASN A 137 13.06 -8.48 4.40
CA ASN A 137 13.74 -7.31 3.86
C ASN A 137 12.91 -6.03 3.98
N GLY A 138 11.61 -6.16 4.27
CA GLY A 138 10.69 -5.05 4.47
C GLY A 138 10.07 -4.51 3.18
N ILE A 139 9.09 -3.64 3.37
CA ILE A 139 8.40 -2.91 2.30
C ILE A 139 9.37 -1.87 1.68
N LEU A 140 10.08 -1.14 2.53
CA LEU A 140 11.04 -0.11 2.15
C LEU A 140 12.12 0.10 3.21
N THR A 141 13.20 0.74 2.79
CA THR A 141 14.26 1.24 3.68
C THR A 141 14.43 2.75 3.58
N ILE A 142 14.84 3.38 4.68
CA ILE A 142 15.13 4.82 4.78
C ILE A 142 16.57 4.98 5.28
N THR A 143 17.32 5.89 4.68
CA THR A 143 18.73 6.22 4.99
C THR A 143 18.92 7.72 5.05
#